data_AF-A0AA44TD49-F1
#
_entry.id   AF-A0AA44TD49-F1
#
_cell.length_a   1.000
_cell.length_b   1.000
_cell.length_c   1.000
_cell.angle_alpha   90.00
_cell.angle_beta   90.00
_cell.angle_gamma   90.00
#
_symmetry.space_group_name_H-M   'P 1'
#
loop_
_entity.id
_entity.type
_entity.pdbx_description
1 polymer ?
#
loop_
_entity_poly.entity_id
_entity_poly.type
_entity_poly.pdbx_seq_one_letter_code
_entity_poly.pdbx_strand_id
1 'polypeptide(L)' 'MYLNPRLSYMQFCIGFLFVFTFILATFSLCSFLISILFMALLNVTFAIGAFQQKHYTSFVMALVMAFSFSIVAIILIIK' A
#
# COMPACT_ATOMS: atom_id res chain seq x y z
N MET A 1 -6.19 -14.41 19.87
CA MET A 1 -5.74 -13.82 18.59
C MET A 1 -6.05 -12.33 18.67
N TYR A 2 -5.09 -11.52 19.15
CA TYR A 2 -5.31 -10.08 19.36
C TYR A 2 -5.10 -9.38 18.02
N LEU A 3 -6.16 -9.28 17.23
CA LEU A 3 -6.16 -8.44 16.03
C LEU A 3 -6.05 -7.00 16.54
N ASN A 4 -4.94 -6.32 16.29
CA ASN A 4 -4.76 -4.94 16.74
C ASN A 4 -5.73 -4.06 15.94
N PRO A 5 -6.86 -3.59 16.51
CA PRO A 5 -7.93 -2.96 15.73
C PRO A 5 -7.46 -1.64 15.08
N ARG A 6 -6.45 -1.01 15.67
CA ARG A 6 -5.77 0.15 15.12
C ARG A 6 -5.13 -0.12 13.75
N LEU A 7 -4.57 -1.31 13.54
CA LEU A 7 -3.89 -1.64 12.28
C LEU A 7 -4.89 -1.85 11.13
N SER A 8 -6.04 -2.47 11.43
CA SER A 8 -7.14 -2.60 10.46
C SER A 8 -7.71 -1.22 10.09
N TYR A 9 -7.82 -0.30 11.05
CA TYR A 9 -8.28 1.06 10.78
C TYR A 9 -7.27 1.86 9.93
N MET A 10 -5.97 1.72 10.21
CA MET A 10 -4.91 2.34 9.41
C MET A 10 -4.90 1.81 7.96
N GLN A 11 -5.06 0.49 7.76
CA GLN A 11 -5.21 -0.09 6.42
C GLN A 11 -6.41 0.48 5.67
N PHE A 12 -7.55 0.63 6.34
CA PHE A 12 -8.75 1.21 5.75
C PHE A 12 -8.55 2.68 5.36
N CYS A 13 -7.97 3.50 6.24
CA CYS A 13 -7.67 4.90 5.92
C CYS A 13 -6.70 5.02 4.74
N ILE A 14 -5.60 4.25 4.74
CA ILE A 14 -4.60 4.28 3.66
C ILE A 14 -5.21 3.78 2.34
N GLY A 15 -6.07 2.76 2.40
CA GLY A 15 -6.81 2.26 1.23
C GLY A 15 -7.78 3.28 0.67
N PHE A 16 -8.50 3.99 1.53
CA PHE A 16 -9.38 5.07 1.10
C PHE A 16 -8.60 6.22 0.44
N LEU A 17 -7.47 6.62 1.03
CA LEU A 17 -6.56 7.62 0.46
C LEU A 17 -5.99 7.16 -0.89
N PHE A 18 -5.65 5.87 -1.04
CA PHE A 18 -5.20 5.29 -2.30
C PHE A 18 -6.27 5.43 -3.39
N VAL A 19 -7.51 5.04 -3.11
CA VAL A 19 -8.61 5.15 -4.08
C VAL A 19 -8.83 6.61 -4.49
N PHE A 20 -8.83 7.53 -3.53
CA PHE A 20 -9.03 8.95 -3.82
C PHE A 20 -7.89 9.53 -4.68
N THR A 21 -6.64 9.21 -4.35
CA THR A 21 -5.47 9.66 -5.12
C THR A 21 -5.38 9.00 -6.49
N PHE A 22 -5.81 7.75 -6.63
CA PHE A 22 -5.91 7.05 -7.91
C PHE A 22 -6.96 7.69 -8.84
N ILE A 23 -8.13 8.04 -8.29
CA ILE A 23 -9.17 8.77 -9.04
C ILE A 23 -8.63 10.14 -9.46
N LEU A 24 -8.01 10.91 -8.56
CA LEU A 24 -7.41 12.21 -8.89
C LEU A 24 -6.30 12.09 -9.95
N ALA A 25 -5.49 11.03 -9.90
CA ALA A 25 -4.46 10.77 -10.90
C ALA A 25 -5.05 10.43 -12.28
N THR A 26 -6.19 9.74 -12.32
CA THR A 26 -6.93 9.44 -13.56
C THR A 26 -7.41 10.72 -14.24
N PHE A 27 -7.81 11.73 -13.46
CA PHE A 27 -8.20 13.06 -13.96
C PHE A 27 -7.00 14.00 -14.17
N SER A 28 -5.76 13.51 -14.10
CA SER A 28 -4.53 14.31 -14.24
C SER A 28 -4.40 15.46 -13.23
N LEU A 29 -5.19 15.45 -12.15
CA LEU A 29 -5.16 16.47 -11.09
C LEU A 29 -4.05 16.20 -10.06
N CYS A 30 -3.51 14.98 -10.05
CA CYS A 30 -2.47 14.53 -9.12
C CYS A 30 -1.46 13.62 -9.84
N SER A 31 -0.21 13.62 -9.38
CA SER A 31 0.81 12.73 -9.95
C SER A 31 0.50 11.27 -9.62
N PHE A 32 0.62 10.40 -10.62
CA PHE A 32 0.51 8.95 -10.45
C PHE A 32 1.47 8.41 -9.37
N LEU A 33 2.58 9.09 -9.13
CA LEU A 33 3.52 8.78 -8.06
C LEU A 33 2.88 8.76 -6.67
N ILE A 34 1.98 9.70 -6.40
CA ILE A 34 1.33 9.82 -5.09
C ILE A 34 0.43 8.61 -4.85
N SER A 35 -0.32 8.18 -5.88
CA SER A 35 -1.15 6.97 -5.81
C SER A 35 -0.30 5.71 -5.60
N ILE A 36 0.82 5.56 -6.32
CA ILE A 36 1.72 4.41 -6.16
C ILE A 36 2.36 4.40 -4.77
N LEU A 37 2.71 5.56 -4.21
CA LEU A 37 3.24 5.67 -2.85
C LEU A 37 2.23 5.16 -1.82
N PHE A 38 0.95 5.58 -1.92
CA PHE A 38 -0.10 5.08 -1.03
C PHE A 38 -0.33 3.58 -1.19
N MET A 39 -0.22 3.04 -2.41
CA MET A 39 -0.33 1.60 -2.67
C MET A 39 0.82 0.81 -2.04
N ALA A 40 2.04 1.31 -2.09
CA ALA A 40 3.18 0.69 -1.41
C ALA A 40 3.01 0.72 0.11
N LEU A 41 2.59 1.85 0.67
CA LEU A 41 2.32 2.01 2.11
C LEU A 41 1.23 1.05 2.60
N LEU A 42 0.17 0.87 1.82
CA LEU A 42 -0.90 -0.07 2.09
C LEU A 42 -0.37 -1.50 2.19
N ASN A 43 0.44 -1.93 1.21
CA ASN A 43 1.06 -3.25 1.20
C ASN A 43 2.02 -3.48 2.36
N VAL A 44 2.80 -2.47 2.76
CA VAL A 44 3.63 -2.53 3.98
C VAL A 44 2.75 -2.73 5.22
N THR A 45 1.63 -2.02 5.31
CA THR A 45 0.68 -2.15 6.43
C THR A 45 0.02 -3.54 6.45
N PHE A 46 -0.23 -4.14 5.27
CA PHE A 46 -0.68 -5.53 5.14
C PHE A 46 0.39 -6.53 5.56
N ALA A 47 1.66 -6.30 5.21
CA ALA A 47 2.76 -7.14 5.67
C ALA A 47 2.85 -7.12 7.20
N ILE A 48 2.84 -5.95 7.83
CA ILE A 48 2.89 -5.84 9.30
C ILE A 48 1.69 -6.58 9.94
N GLY A 49 0.49 -6.44 9.38
CA GLY A 49 -0.69 -7.16 9.86
C GLY A 49 -0.59 -8.68 9.73
N ALA A 50 -0.10 -9.17 8.59
CA ALA A 50 0.10 -10.61 8.36
C ALA A 50 1.17 -11.20 9.28
N PHE A 51 2.24 -10.44 9.57
CA PHE A 51 3.27 -10.82 10.54
C PHE A 51 2.68 -10.96 11.95
N GLN A 52 1.84 -9.99 12.38
CA GLN A 52 1.17 -10.05 13.68
C GLN A 52 0.22 -11.24 13.82
N GLN A 53 -0.43 -11.66 12.73
CA GLN A 53 -1.33 -12.81 12.71
C GLN A 53 -0.61 -14.15 12.46
N LYS A 54 0.74 -14.18 12.38
CA LYS A 54 1.56 -15.34 12.04
C LYS A 54 1.21 -15.99 10.68
N HIS A 55 0.59 -15.23 9.77
CA HIS A 55 0.31 -15.66 8.40
C HIS A 55 1.50 -15.34 7.49
N TYR A 56 2.53 -16.19 7.54
CA TYR A 56 3.80 -15.98 6.83
C TYR A 56 3.66 -15.96 5.30
N THR A 57 2.70 -16.70 4.73
CA THR A 57 2.44 -16.70 3.28
C THR A 57 1.91 -15.35 2.80
N SER A 58 0.93 -14.79 3.52
CA SER A 58 0.37 -13.46 3.25
C SER A 58 1.39 -12.34 3.52
N PHE A 59 2.28 -12.52 4.50
CA PHE A 59 3.38 -11.60 4.77
C PHE A 59 4.33 -11.49 3.56
N VAL A 60 4.79 -12.63 3.05
CA VAL A 60 5.71 -12.67 1.90
C VAL A 60 5.04 -12.07 0.66
N MET A 61 3.77 -12.41 0.38
CA MET A 61 3.03 -11.80 -0.74
C MET A 61 2.92 -10.28 -0.61
N ALA A 62 2.55 -9.76 0.56
CA ALA A 62 2.39 -8.33 0.77
C ALA A 62 3.73 -7.58 0.65
N LEU A 63 4.82 -8.19 1.13
CA LEU A 63 6.16 -7.65 1.00
C LEU A 63 6.60 -7.57 -0.47
N VAL A 64 6.42 -8.65 -1.23
CA VAL A 64 6.75 -8.70 -2.67
C VAL A 64 5.95 -7.66 -3.46
N MET A 65 4.66 -7.49 -3.14
CA MET A 65 3.85 -6.45 -3.76
C MET A 65 4.35 -5.06 -3.41
N ALA A 66 4.68 -4.77 -2.15
CA ALA A 66 5.25 -3.48 -1.76
C ALA A 66 6.54 -3.16 -2.57
N PHE A 67 7.47 -4.11 -2.68
CA PHE A 67 8.69 -3.93 -3.45
C PHE A 67 8.42 -3.71 -4.94
N SER A 68 7.49 -4.46 -5.53
CA SER A 68 7.11 -4.30 -6.94
C SER A 68 6.58 -2.89 -7.22
N PHE A 69 5.70 -2.37 -6.35
CA PHE A 69 5.18 -1.00 -6.49
C PHE A 69 6.26 0.06 -6.26
N SER A 70 7.21 -0.16 -5.35
CA SER A 70 8.35 0.76 -5.17
C SER A 70 9.24 0.84 -6.41
N ILE A 71 9.49 -0.28 -7.09
CA ILE A 71 10.27 -0.29 -8.35
C ILE A 71 9.53 0.51 -9.43
N VAL A 72 8.22 0.29 -9.57
CA VAL A 72 7.39 1.04 -10.54
C VAL A 72 7.40 2.54 -10.21
N ALA A 73 7.34 2.92 -8.93
CA ALA A 73 7.45 4.31 -8.51
C ALA A 73 8.78 4.94 -8.95
N ILE A 74 9.91 4.25 -8.71
CA ILE A 74 11.25 4.74 -9.08
C ILE A 74 11.36 4.92 -10.60
N ILE A 75 10.84 3.97 -11.39
CA ILE A 75 10.83 4.07 -12.86
C ILE A 75 10.02 5.30 -13.31
N LEU A 76 8.90 5.59 -12.65
CA LEU A 76 8.06 6.75 -12.95
C LEU A 76 8.68 8.09 -12.52
N ILE A 77 9.62 8.11 -11.57
CA ILE A 77 10.39 9.31 -11.19
C ILE A 77 11.50 9.61 -12.20
N ILE A 78 12.16 8.55 -12.71
CA ILE A 78 13.32 8.68 -13.59
C ILE A 78 12.90 9.02 -15.04
N LYS A 79 11.67 8.69 -15.42
CA LYS A 79 11.11 8.93 -16.75
C LYS A 79 10.54 10.34 -16.89
#